data_AF-A0A537GWX0-F1
#
_entry.id   AF-A0A537GWX0-F1
#
_cell.length_a   1.000
_cell.length_b   1.000
_cell.length_c   1.000
_cell.angle_alpha   90.00
_cell.angle_beta   90.00
_cell.angle_gamma   90.00
#
_symmetry.space_group_name_H-M   'P 1'
#
loop_
_entity.id
_entity.type
_entity.pdbx_description
1 polymer ?
#
loop_
_entity_poly.entity_id
_entity_poly.type
_entity_poly.pdbx_seq_one_letter_code
_entity_poly.pdbx_strand_id
1 'polypeptide(L)'
;MGQRYSRAFDEKELPVAADSLSKYGFEVWEPRGEVYREAARLSLAQDITVYDAAYVALSEHLRALFYTVDKKLLDRFPRRARHIRIFKEQASS
;
A
#
# COMPACT_ATOMS: atom_id res chain seq x y z
N MET A 1 3.15 -14.73 16.75
CA MET A 1 2.99 -13.66 17.77
C MET A 1 3.68 -12.41 17.28
N GLY A 2 3.00 -11.26 17.44
CA GLY A 2 3.21 -10.02 16.69
C GLY A 2 4.53 -9.30 16.93
N GLN A 3 5.07 -8.81 15.82
CA GLN A 3 6.22 -7.92 15.76
C GLN A 3 5.81 -6.55 16.32
N ARG A 4 6.25 -6.25 17.54
CA ARG A 4 6.43 -4.90 18.09
C ARG A 4 7.50 -4.16 17.26
N TYR A 5 7.24 -3.88 15.99
CA TYR A 5 8.24 -3.33 15.07
C TYR A 5 8.14 -1.81 14.95
N SER A 6 8.42 -1.16 16.06
CA SER A 6 9.32 0.00 16.18
C SER A 6 9.13 0.52 17.59
N ARG A 7 10.22 0.88 18.25
CA ARG A 7 10.23 1.50 19.58
C ARG A 7 9.73 2.96 19.53
N ALA A 8 8.84 3.27 18.59
CA ALA A 8 8.45 4.63 18.21
C ALA A 8 7.23 5.14 18.97
N PHE A 9 6.43 4.23 19.54
CA PHE A 9 5.22 4.58 20.27
C PHE A 9 5.12 3.75 21.54
N ASP A 10 4.83 4.39 22.66
CA ASP A 10 4.46 3.68 23.89
C ASP A 10 3.01 3.17 23.84
N GLU A 11 2.58 2.42 24.86
CA GLU A 11 1.24 1.82 24.95
C GLU A 11 0.10 2.86 24.94
N LYS A 12 0.39 4.12 25.30
CA LYS A 12 -0.58 5.23 25.33
C LYS A 12 -0.58 6.04 24.04
N GLU A 13 0.56 6.13 23.36
CA GLU A 13 0.72 6.86 22.11
C GLU A 13 0.18 6.10 20.90
N LEU A 14 0.27 4.76 20.91
CA LEU A 14 -0.17 3.93 19.78
C LEU A 14 -1.68 4.07 19.46
N PRO A 15 -2.61 4.08 20.45
CA PRO A 15 -4.02 4.33 20.19
C PRO A 15 -4.28 5.72 19.59
N VAL A 16 -3.57 6.75 20.06
CA VAL A 16 -3.71 8.13 19.55
C VAL A 16 -3.22 8.22 18.10
N ALA A 17 -2.09 7.57 17.79
CA ALA A 17 -1.59 7.48 16.42
C ALA A 17 -2.57 6.72 15.52
N ALA A 18 -3.16 5.61 16.00
CA ALA A 18 -4.17 4.86 15.26
C ALA A 18 -5.43 5.68 14.98
N ASP A 19 -5.96 6.38 15.98
CA ASP A 19 -7.12 7.26 15.82
C ASP A 19 -6.83 8.39 14.83
N SER A 20 -5.59 8.89 14.79
CA SER A 20 -5.21 9.91 13.82
C SER A 20 -5.35 9.43 12.38
N LEU A 21 -5.15 8.12 12.09
CA LEU A 21 -5.29 7.55 10.74
C LEU A 21 -6.66 7.80 10.13
N SER A 22 -7.72 7.75 10.94
CA SER A 22 -9.09 8.04 10.49
C SER A 22 -9.30 9.47 9.99
N LYS A 23 -8.41 10.40 10.38
CA LYS A 23 -8.51 11.83 10.07
C LYS A 23 -7.77 12.22 8.78
N TYR A 24 -6.97 11.33 8.20
CA TYR A 24 -6.16 11.61 7.01
C TYR A 24 -6.95 11.55 5.68
N GLY A 25 -8.28 11.36 5.74
CA GLY A 25 -9.13 11.44 4.55
C GLY A 25 -8.88 10.34 3.52
N PHE A 26 -8.33 9.19 3.93
CA PHE A 26 -8.10 8.07 3.03
C PHE A 26 -9.43 7.51 2.52
N GLU A 27 -9.55 7.39 1.20
CA GLU A 27 -10.59 6.58 0.59
C GLU A 27 -10.23 5.10 0.73
N VAL A 28 -11.02 4.36 1.50
CA VAL A 28 -10.83 2.92 1.67
C VAL A 28 -11.47 2.22 0.48
N TRP A 29 -10.64 1.57 -0.33
CA TRP A 29 -11.09 0.83 -1.49
C TRP A 29 -11.33 -0.64 -1.16
N GLU A 30 -12.52 -1.13 -1.47
CA GLU A 30 -12.83 -2.56 -1.47
C GLU A 30 -12.60 -3.12 -2.89
N PRO A 31 -11.57 -3.94 -3.13
CA PRO A 31 -11.37 -4.54 -4.44
C PRO A 31 -12.58 -5.42 -4.79
N ARG A 32 -13.00 -5.40 -6.05
CA ARG A 32 -14.11 -6.22 -6.56
C ARG A 32 -13.76 -6.78 -7.94
N GLY A 33 -14.35 -7.94 -8.25
CA GLY A 33 -14.36 -8.54 -9.58
C GLY A 33 -13.00 -8.54 -10.28
N GLU A 34 -12.85 -7.63 -11.25
CA GLU A 34 -11.66 -7.50 -12.10
C GLU A 34 -10.37 -7.28 -11.31
N VAL A 35 -10.39 -6.47 -10.24
CA VAL A 35 -9.19 -6.21 -9.43
C VAL A 35 -8.67 -7.48 -8.78
N TYR A 36 -9.57 -8.35 -8.26
CA TYR A 36 -9.15 -9.64 -7.70
C TYR A 36 -8.65 -10.60 -8.76
N ARG A 37 -9.26 -10.60 -9.96
CA ARG A 37 -8.79 -11.43 -11.07
C ARG A 37 -7.39 -11.03 -11.50
N GLU A 38 -7.13 -9.74 -11.61
CA GLU A 38 -5.82 -9.22 -11.98
C GLU A 38 -4.79 -9.45 -10.86
N ALA A 39 -5.18 -9.31 -9.59
CA ALA A 39 -4.32 -9.65 -8.45
C ALA A 39 -3.88 -11.12 -8.49
N ALA A 40 -4.79 -12.05 -8.76
CA ALA A 40 -4.45 -13.47 -8.91
C ALA A 40 -3.48 -13.70 -10.09
N ARG A 41 -3.71 -13.04 -11.23
CA ARG A 41 -2.84 -13.11 -12.41
C ARG A 41 -1.43 -12.60 -12.11
N LEU A 42 -1.34 -11.43 -11.47
CA LEU A 42 -0.06 -10.80 -11.09
C LEU A 42 0.69 -11.61 -10.06
N SER A 43 0.01 -12.17 -9.06
CA SER A 43 0.61 -13.02 -8.02
C SER A 43 1.35 -14.20 -8.64
N LEU A 44 0.72 -14.89 -9.58
CA LEU A 44 1.33 -16.02 -10.30
C LEU A 44 2.44 -15.54 -11.25
N ALA A 45 2.19 -14.49 -12.03
CA ALA A 45 3.12 -14.03 -13.05
C ALA A 45 4.41 -13.42 -12.48
N GLN A 46 4.35 -12.84 -11.29
CA GLN A 46 5.46 -12.12 -10.67
C GLN A 46 6.02 -12.82 -9.43
N ASP A 47 5.49 -13.99 -9.05
CA ASP A 47 5.90 -14.74 -7.86
C ASP A 47 5.92 -13.83 -6.61
N ILE A 48 4.74 -13.25 -6.33
CA ILE A 48 4.46 -12.41 -5.17
C ILE A 48 3.17 -12.86 -4.49
N THR A 49 2.97 -12.46 -3.24
CA THR A 49 1.73 -12.81 -2.53
C THR A 49 0.51 -12.17 -3.20
N VAL A 50 -0.66 -12.80 -3.05
CA VAL A 50 -1.92 -12.21 -3.54
C VAL A 50 -2.21 -10.86 -2.89
N TYR A 51 -1.72 -10.62 -1.67
CA TYR A 51 -1.84 -9.34 -0.97
C TYR A 51 -1.04 -8.24 -1.66
N ASP A 52 0.24 -8.50 -1.97
CA ASP A 52 1.08 -7.54 -2.68
C ASP A 52 0.52 -7.26 -4.09
N ALA A 53 0.09 -8.32 -4.77
CA ALA A 53 -0.52 -8.21 -6.08
C ALA A 53 -1.84 -7.43 -6.06
N ALA A 54 -2.62 -7.51 -4.97
CA ALA A 54 -3.86 -6.74 -4.84
C ALA A 54 -3.61 -5.23 -4.79
N TYR A 55 -2.57 -4.77 -4.08
CA TYR A 55 -2.21 -3.35 -4.08
C TYR A 55 -1.72 -2.88 -5.45
N VAL A 56 -0.94 -3.70 -6.16
CA VAL A 56 -0.49 -3.39 -7.52
C VAL A 56 -1.68 -3.35 -8.48
N ALA A 57 -2.54 -4.37 -8.47
CA ALA A 57 -3.74 -4.42 -9.31
C ALA A 57 -4.68 -3.24 -9.05
N LEU A 58 -4.87 -2.86 -7.78
CA LEU A 58 -5.67 -1.70 -7.42
C LEU A 58 -5.07 -0.41 -7.99
N SER A 59 -3.75 -0.23 -7.89
CA SER A 59 -3.08 0.93 -8.49
C SER A 59 -3.26 1.01 -10.00
N GLU A 60 -3.29 -0.15 -10.68
CA GLU A 60 -3.55 -0.23 -12.12
C GLU A 60 -4.99 0.15 -12.46
N HIS A 61 -5.95 -0.37 -11.69
CA HIS A 61 -7.37 -0.08 -11.86
C HIS A 61 -7.65 1.42 -11.69
N LEU A 62 -7.06 2.04 -10.67
CA LEU A 62 -7.21 3.47 -10.37
C LEU A 62 -6.31 4.38 -11.23
N ARG A 63 -5.43 3.80 -12.06
CA ARG A 63 -4.38 4.53 -12.81
C ARG A 63 -3.54 5.43 -11.90
N ALA A 64 -3.24 4.95 -10.70
CA ALA A 64 -2.53 5.67 -9.65
C ALA A 64 -1.09 5.15 -9.47
N LEU A 65 -0.25 5.94 -8.81
CA LEU A 65 1.07 5.48 -8.36
C LEU A 65 0.93 4.58 -7.13
N PHE A 66 1.68 3.49 -7.09
CA PHE A 66 1.73 2.59 -5.94
C PHE A 66 2.90 2.99 -5.01
N TYR A 67 2.60 3.45 -3.80
CA TYR A 67 3.64 3.79 -2.83
C TYR A 67 3.84 2.66 -1.81
N THR A 68 5.08 2.27 -1.59
CA THR A 68 5.45 1.21 -0.64
C THR A 68 6.83 1.45 -0.02
N VAL A 69 7.17 0.69 1.01
CA VAL A 69 8.53 0.58 1.56
C VAL A 69 9.20 -0.75 1.19
N ASP A 70 8.45 -1.68 0.57
CA ASP A 70 8.98 -2.98 0.19
C ASP A 70 9.87 -2.87 -1.06
N LYS A 71 11.16 -3.10 -0.87
CA LYS A 71 12.17 -3.08 -1.95
C LYS A 71 11.89 -4.11 -3.04
N LYS A 72 11.38 -5.31 -2.69
CA LYS A 72 11.08 -6.34 -3.69
C LYS A 72 10.01 -5.86 -4.67
N LEU A 73 8.99 -5.17 -4.17
CA LEU A 73 7.93 -4.61 -5.03
C LEU A 73 8.43 -3.41 -5.83
N LEU A 74 9.31 -2.58 -5.27
CA LEU A 74 9.95 -1.49 -6.00
C LEU A 74 10.78 -2.00 -7.19
N ASP A 75 11.53 -3.08 -6.98
CA ASP A 75 12.39 -3.68 -8.02
C ASP A 75 11.59 -4.43 -9.08
N ARG A 76 10.49 -5.12 -8.70
CA ARG A 76 9.61 -5.82 -9.64
C ARG A 76 8.72 -4.88 -10.47
N PHE A 77 8.30 -3.75 -9.89
CA PHE A 77 7.38 -2.81 -10.54
C PHE A 77 7.95 -1.38 -10.67
N PRO A 78 9.17 -1.18 -11.23
CA PRO A 78 9.89 0.09 -11.16
C PRO A 78 9.19 1.24 -11.90
N ARG A 79 8.25 0.96 -12.80
CA ARG A 79 7.46 1.99 -13.50
C ARG A 79 6.27 2.48 -12.68
N ARG A 80 5.74 1.66 -11.77
CA ARG A 80 4.47 1.89 -11.05
C ARG A 80 4.66 2.08 -9.55
N ALA A 81 5.61 1.35 -8.96
CA ALA A 81 5.94 1.43 -7.55
C ALA A 81 6.93 2.57 -7.27
N ARG A 82 6.71 3.30 -6.18
CA ARG A 82 7.59 4.37 -5.68
C ARG A 82 7.78 4.21 -4.18
N HIS A 83 8.95 4.58 -3.68
CA HIS A 83 9.17 4.54 -2.25
C HIS A 83 8.33 5.65 -1.57
N ILE A 84 7.62 5.37 -0.47
CA ILE A 84 6.82 6.38 0.24
C ILE A 84 7.61 7.64 0.66
N ARG A 85 8.95 7.56 0.82
CA ARG A 85 9.80 8.72 1.17
C ARG A 85 9.86 9.81 0.10
N ILE A 86 9.54 9.48 -1.15
CA ILE A 86 9.48 10.46 -2.22
C ILE A 86 8.05 10.98 -2.45
N PHE A 87 7.08 10.53 -1.64
CA PHE A 87 5.73 11.04 -1.70
C PHE A 87 5.75 12.54 -1.43
N LYS A 88 5.28 13.30 -2.42
CA LYS A 88 5.01 14.72 -2.30
C LYS A 88 3.51 14.86 -2.38
N GLU A 89 2.91 15.43 -1.34
CA GLU A 89 1.52 15.84 -1.37
C GLU A 89 1.36 16.83 -2.53
N GLN A 90 0.53 16.47 -3.51
CA GLN A 90 0.14 17.40 -4.55
C GLN A 90 -0.77 18.41 -3.85
N ALA A 91 -0.26 19.63 -3.61
CA ALA A 91 -1.09 20.72 -3.12
C ALA A 91 -2.25 20.90 -4.11
N SER A 92 -3.47 20.56 -3.68
CA SER A 92 -4.69 20.87 -4.42
C SER A 92 -4.70 22.38 -4.69
N SER A 93 -4.62 22.73 -5.97
CA SER A 93 -4.86 24.09 -6.46
C SER A 93 -6.35 24.39 -6.47
#